data_AF-A0A7V1SM42-F1
#
_entry.id   AF-A0A7V1SM42-F1
#
_cell.length_a   1.000
_cell.length_b   1.000
_cell.length_c   1.000
_cell.angle_alpha   90.00
_cell.angle_beta   90.00
_cell.angle_gamma   90.00
#
_symmetry.space_group_name_H-M   'P 1'
#
loop_
_entity.id
_entity.type
_entity.pdbx_description
1 polymer ?
#
loop_
_entity_poly.entity_id
_entity_poly.type
_entity_poly.pdbx_seq_one_letter_code
_entity_poly.pdbx_strand_id
1 'polypeptide(L)' 'MGALSFLLKLFKLKPAWNGTPEMFLAMVMEMQSRNNQEFSVREVSQWGEVMQKVIKVNLAPYKDFADLMAHGQPDFTMV' A
#
# COMPACT_ATOMS: atom_id res chain seq x y z
N MET A 1 2.27 -19.25 -0.16
CA MET A 1 1.75 -18.81 1.16
C MET A 1 1.96 -17.30 1.26
N GLY A 2 0.97 -16.54 0.79
CA GLY A 2 1.16 -15.21 0.19
C GLY A 2 1.31 -14.04 1.16
N ALA A 3 1.81 -12.93 0.60
CA ALA A 3 2.06 -11.65 1.28
C ALA A 3 0.84 -11.11 2.07
N LEU A 4 -0.37 -11.46 1.65
CA LEU A 4 -1.62 -11.23 2.39
C LEU A 4 -1.58 -11.76 3.84
N SER A 5 -1.00 -12.95 4.08
CA SER A 5 -0.86 -13.51 5.43
C SER A 5 0.14 -12.74 6.29
N PHE A 6 1.15 -12.12 5.69
CA PHE A 6 2.12 -11.28 6.39
C PHE A 6 1.46 -9.97 6.84
N LEU A 7 0.67 -9.36 5.96
CA LEU A 7 -0.12 -8.17 6.29
C LEU A 7 -1.16 -8.44 7.37
N LEU A 8 -1.96 -9.51 7.24
CA LEU A 8 -2.94 -9.88 8.26
C LEU A 8 -2.28 -10.10 9.64
N LYS A 9 -1.04 -10.60 9.67
CA LYS A 9 -0.25 -10.71 10.90
C LYS A 9 0.21 -9.35 11.43
N LEU A 10 0.69 -8.45 10.56
CA LEU A 10 1.07 -7.08 10.95
C LEU A 10 -0.16 -6.31 11.50
N PHE A 11 -1.33 -6.47 10.86
CA PHE A 11 -2.57 -5.76 11.22
C PHE A 11 -3.27 -6.32 12.45
N LYS A 12 -3.10 -7.60 12.78
CA LYS A 12 -3.64 -8.19 14.03
C LYS A 12 -3.05 -7.58 15.30
N LEU A 13 -1.89 -6.92 15.21
CA LEU A 13 -1.21 -6.33 16.36
C LEU A 13 -1.65 -4.88 16.63
N LYS A 14 -1.84 -4.05 15.59
CA LYS A 14 -2.51 -2.73 15.67
C LYS A 14 -3.07 -2.35 14.30
N PRO A 15 -4.38 -2.03 14.18
CA PRO A 15 -4.99 -1.65 12.90
C PRO A 15 -4.74 -0.18 12.50
N ALA A 16 -3.84 0.52 13.19
CA ALA A 16 -3.51 1.91 12.92
C ALA A 16 -2.18 1.98 12.18
N TRP A 17 -2.22 2.31 10.89
CA TRP A 17 -1.03 2.66 10.14
C TRP A 17 -0.52 4.02 10.57
N ASN A 18 0.68 4.03 11.16
CA ASN A 18 1.40 5.25 11.53
C ASN A 18 2.43 5.66 10.45
N GLY A 19 2.49 4.97 9.31
CA GLY A 19 3.39 5.31 8.21
C GLY A 19 2.84 6.43 7.34
N THR A 20 3.68 6.99 6.47
CA THR A 20 3.28 8.01 5.49
C THR A 20 2.49 7.38 4.33
N PRO A 21 1.73 8.19 3.56
CA PRO A 21 1.11 7.76 2.30
C PRO A 21 2.15 7.18 1.32
N GLU A 22 3.35 7.73 1.28
CA GLU A 22 4.45 7.31 0.39
C GLU A 22 4.97 5.90 0.75
N MET A 23 5.09 5.59 2.04
CA MET A 23 5.40 4.23 2.50
C MET A 23 4.28 3.26 2.15
N PHE A 24 3.03 3.72 2.21
CA PHE A 24 1.89 2.89 1.82
C PHE A 24 1.94 2.56 0.32
N LEU A 25 2.26 3.54 -0.53
CA LEU A 25 2.45 3.33 -1.96
C LEU A 25 3.57 2.31 -2.23
N ALA A 26 4.72 2.48 -1.58
CA ALA A 26 5.85 1.55 -1.70
C ALA A 26 5.45 0.13 -1.29
N MET A 27 4.72 -0.03 -0.18
CA MET A 27 4.23 -1.33 0.27
C MET A 27 3.30 -1.99 -0.75
N VAL A 28 2.38 -1.23 -1.36
CA VAL A 28 1.44 -1.75 -2.37
C VAL A 28 2.18 -2.14 -3.66
N MET A 29 3.14 -1.33 -4.10
CA MET A 29 3.97 -1.65 -5.28
C MET A 29 4.83 -2.88 -5.03
N GLU A 30 5.41 -3.01 -3.85
CA GLU A 30 6.21 -4.17 -3.50
C GLU A 30 5.37 -5.44 -3.35
N MET A 31 4.16 -5.34 -2.78
CA MET A 31 3.19 -6.42 -2.78
C MET A 31 2.89 -6.91 -4.19
N GLN A 32 2.67 -5.97 -5.11
CA GLN A 32 2.41 -6.28 -6.50
C GLN A 32 3.62 -6.97 -7.13
N SER A 33 4.83 -6.42 -6.97
CA SER A 33 6.07 -7.00 -7.48
C SER A 33 6.37 -8.40 -6.94
N ARG A 34 6.00 -8.69 -5.68
CA ARG A 34 6.17 -10.01 -5.07
C ARG A 34 5.13 -11.03 -5.53
N ASN A 35 3.98 -10.58 -6.05
CA ASN A 35 2.88 -11.44 -6.47
C ASN A 35 2.82 -11.64 -7.98
N ASN A 36 3.17 -10.61 -8.76
CA ASN A 36 3.27 -10.59 -10.21
C ASN A 36 4.56 -9.88 -10.62
N GLN A 37 5.35 -10.50 -11.49
CA GLN A 37 6.57 -9.88 -12.03
C GLN A 37 6.26 -8.74 -13.02
N GLU A 38 5.07 -8.77 -13.64
CA GLU A 38 4.61 -7.71 -14.54
C GLU A 38 3.91 -6.61 -13.76
N PHE A 39 4.49 -5.42 -13.71
CA PHE A 39 3.88 -4.26 -13.07
C PHE A 39 2.59 -3.84 -13.78
N SER A 40 1.45 -3.94 -13.08
CA SER A 40 0.14 -3.51 -13.58
C SER A 40 -0.41 -2.38 -12.72
N VAL A 41 -0.49 -1.18 -13.29
CA VAL A 41 -1.07 0.01 -12.63
C VAL A 41 -2.49 -0.26 -12.16
N ARG A 42 -3.26 -1.03 -12.92
CA ARG A 42 -4.64 -1.37 -12.58
C ARG A 42 -4.72 -2.26 -11.34
N GLU A 43 -3.80 -3.22 -11.20
CA GLU A 43 -3.71 -4.05 -10.00
C GLU A 43 -3.25 -3.22 -8.80
N VAL A 44 -2.21 -2.40 -8.95
CA VAL A 44 -1.71 -1.51 -7.89
C VAL A 44 -2.83 -0.61 -7.38
N SER A 45 -3.63 -0.04 -8.28
CA SER A 45 -4.78 0.80 -7.91
C SER A 45 -5.85 0.02 -7.12
N GLN A 46 -6.19 -1.19 -7.56
CA GLN A 46 -7.16 -2.04 -6.86
C GLN A 46 -6.66 -2.47 -5.48
N TRP A 47 -5.39 -2.86 -5.38
CA TRP A 47 -4.75 -3.20 -4.12
C TRP A 47 -4.68 -1.99 -3.19
N GLY A 48 -4.33 -0.82 -3.70
CA GLY A 48 -4.30 0.42 -2.95
C GLY A 48 -5.65 0.76 -2.31
N GLU A 49 -6.75 0.68 -3.06
CA GLU A 49 -8.10 0.94 -2.52
C GLU A 49 -8.52 -0.08 -1.44
N VAL A 50 -8.26 -1.38 -1.68
CA VAL A 50 -8.59 -2.43 -0.72
C VAL A 50 -7.77 -2.25 0.54
N MET A 51 -6.47 -2.04 0.41
CA MET A 51 -5.56 -1.87 1.54
C MET A 51 -5.86 -0.58 2.30
N GLN A 52 -6.19 0.53 1.62
CA GLN A 52 -6.60 1.77 2.28
C GLN A 52 -7.81 1.55 3.21
N LYS A 53 -8.81 0.78 2.76
CA LYS A 53 -9.99 0.44 3.57
C LYS A 53 -9.67 -0.48 4.75
N VAL A 54 -8.80 -1.47 4.55
CA VAL A 54 -8.42 -2.44 5.59
C VAL A 54 -7.54 -1.79 6.66
N ILE A 55 -6.61 -0.94 6.24
CA ILE A 55 -5.54 -0.40 7.08
C ILE A 55 -5.91 0.97 7.68
N LYS A 56 -6.95 1.61 7.14
CA LYS A 56 -7.37 2.98 7.49
C LYS A 56 -6.18 3.96 7.42
N VAL A 57 -5.42 3.89 6.33
CA VAL A 57 -4.33 4.84 6.06
C VAL A 57 -4.92 6.23 5.89
N ASN A 58 -4.33 7.20 6.58
CA ASN A 58 -4.55 8.60 6.25
C ASN A 58 -3.69 8.96 5.05
N LEU A 59 -4.33 9.25 3.90
CA LEU A 59 -3.64 9.62 2.68
C LEU A 59 -3.27 11.11 2.63
N ALA A 60 -3.63 11.91 3.64
CA ALA A 60 -3.28 13.33 3.66
C ALA A 60 -1.76 13.53 3.49
N PRO A 61 -1.32 14.42 2.57
CA PRO A 61 -2.09 15.48 1.90
C PRO A 61 -2.87 15.08 0.64
N TYR A 62 -2.73 13.84 0.17
CA TYR A 62 -3.40 13.34 -1.03
C TYR A 62 -4.87 13.04 -0.78
N LYS A 63 -5.70 13.29 -1.79
CA LYS A 63 -7.15 13.08 -1.69
C LYS A 63 -7.51 11.59 -1.70
N ASP A 64 -6.89 10.83 -2.59
CA ASP A 64 -7.21 9.43 -2.88
C ASP A 64 -5.92 8.67 -3.25
N PHE A 65 -5.98 7.33 -3.27
CA PHE A 65 -4.81 6.53 -3.65
C PHE A 65 -4.33 6.82 -5.09
N ALA A 66 -5.24 7.13 -6.00
CA ALA A 66 -4.89 7.53 -7.36
C ALA A 66 -4.09 8.85 -7.40
N ASP A 67 -4.42 9.78 -6.50
CA ASP A 67 -3.72 11.06 -6.34
C ASP A 67 -2.30 10.83 -5.77
N LEU A 68 -2.20 9.93 -4.78
CA LEU A 68 -0.93 9.44 -4.26
C LEU A 68 -0.09 8.73 -5.33
N MET A 69 -0.68 7.94 -6.22
CA MET A 69 0.06 7.32 -7.33
C MET A 69 0.54 8.33 -8.37
N ALA A 70 -0.24 9.37 -8.63
CA ALA A 70 0.07 10.38 -9.65
C ALA A 70 1.09 11.41 -9.17
N HIS A 71 1.04 11.76 -7.87
CA HIS A 71 1.83 12.85 -7.28
C HIS A 71 2.82 12.39 -6.21
N GLY A 72 2.55 11.26 -5.57
CA GLY A 72 3.41 10.70 -4.52
C GLY A 72 4.60 9.96 -5.09
N GLN A 73 5.73 10.06 -4.40
CA GLN A 73 6.89 9.23 -4.67
C GLN A 73 6.86 8.04 -3.70
N PRO A 74 6.96 6.78 -4.18
CA PRO A 74 7.02 5.64 -3.28
C PRO A 74 8.28 5.74 -2.42
N ASP A 75 8.09 5.71 -1.10
CA ASP A 75 9.18 5.75 -0.13
C ASP A 75 9.55 4.33 0.31
N PHE A 76 10.66 3.83 -0.23
CA PHE A 76 11.20 2.51 0.07
C PHE A 76 12.16 2.50 1.28
N THR A 77 12.37 3.61 1.99
CA THR A 77 13.36 3.67 3.08
C THR A 77 13.07 2.73 4.25
N MET A 78 11.85 2.20 4.36
CA MET A 78 11.41 1.29 5.43
C MET A 78 10.94 -0.09 4.94
N VAL A 79 11.12 -0.43 3.67
CA VAL A 79 10.66 -1.72 3.09
C VAL A 79 11.80 -2.69 2.87
#